data_AF-S8EVY8-F1
#
_entry.id   AF-S8EVY8-F1
#
_cell.length_a   1.000
_cell.length_b   1.000
_cell.length_c   1.000
_cell.angle_alpha   90.00
_cell.angle_beta   90.00
_cell.angle_gamma   90.00
#
_symmetry.space_group_name_H-M   'P 1'
#
loop_
_entity.id
_entity.type
_entity.pdbx_description
1 polymer ?
#
loop_
_entity_poly.entity_id
_entity_poly.type
_entity_poly.pdbx_seq_one_letter_code
_entity_poly.pdbx_strand_id
1 'polypeptide(L)'
;IWFHQVQAMFATGHAQSGKNPELRTLLLQLARLLCMPVHVVFVFDGPARPARKWGKCVVPTDHWMVNTMKGFIIVFGFDWWMAPGETEAELAYLNQLGFIDGVMTDNSDALLIGARTVIQTYNAKAKEFLVIHADSIYNHPNVQLLRKDMLLIALLLGGWPRVAHGLARYRSGQQLSDAIRAHGLHSKKFMEFLRGWQAAMQRALRTDDKKLLGRRYPALTTQIPETFPDIDIIDWYRNPATSSHDELDLNNPQPPNMVQLGLLCEHYFSWGTRSGIVKHF
;
A
#
# COMPACT_ATOMS: atom_id res chain seq x y z
N ILE A 1 1.39 -4.41 -7.17
CA ILE A 1 2.88 -4.40 -7.36
C ILE A 1 3.30 -5.43 -8.40
N TRP A 2 3.05 -6.71 -8.13
CA TRP A 2 3.55 -7.81 -8.96
C TRP A 2 3.10 -7.72 -10.43
N PHE A 3 1.82 -7.50 -10.72
CA PHE A 3 1.34 -7.33 -12.10
C PHE A 3 2.03 -6.19 -12.84
N HIS A 4 2.09 -5.00 -12.22
CA HIS A 4 2.72 -3.83 -12.84
C HIS A 4 4.23 -4.02 -13.06
N GLN A 5 4.95 -4.62 -12.11
CA GLN A 5 6.38 -4.88 -12.27
C GLN A 5 6.65 -5.90 -13.38
N VAL A 6 5.91 -7.00 -13.37
CA VAL A 6 6.02 -8.05 -14.37
C VAL A 6 5.71 -7.50 -15.76
N GLN A 7 4.64 -6.73 -15.93
CA GLN A 7 4.25 -6.15 -17.22
C GLN A 7 5.16 -5.01 -17.68
N ALA A 8 5.65 -4.16 -16.77
CA ALA A 8 6.52 -3.05 -17.12
C ALA A 8 7.83 -3.55 -17.75
N MET A 9 8.33 -4.72 -17.36
CA MET A 9 9.47 -5.36 -18.02
C MET A 9 9.19 -5.75 -19.47
N PHE A 10 7.92 -5.91 -19.84
CA PHE A 10 7.49 -6.37 -21.16
C PHE A 10 6.63 -5.35 -21.94
N ALA A 11 6.75 -4.05 -21.64
CA ALA A 11 5.98 -3.01 -22.31
C ALA A 11 6.46 -2.66 -23.75
N THR A 12 7.60 -3.21 -24.20
CA THR A 12 8.22 -2.86 -25.50
C THR A 12 8.61 -4.12 -26.30
N GLY A 13 7.70 -4.62 -27.14
CA GLY A 13 7.95 -5.60 -28.22
C GLY A 13 8.93 -6.76 -27.93
N HIS A 14 8.41 -7.96 -27.73
CA HIS A 14 9.18 -9.09 -27.17
C HIS A 14 9.29 -10.32 -28.07
N ALA A 15 9.78 -10.14 -29.31
CA ALA A 15 9.96 -11.25 -30.24
C ALA A 15 10.92 -12.36 -29.73
N GLN A 16 11.79 -12.07 -28.74
CA GLN A 16 12.78 -13.02 -28.20
C GLN A 16 12.48 -13.53 -26.78
N SER A 17 11.41 -13.09 -26.11
CA SER A 17 11.19 -13.41 -24.69
C SER A 17 10.54 -14.77 -24.42
N GLY A 18 10.16 -15.48 -25.48
CA GLY A 18 9.46 -16.76 -25.41
C GLY A 18 7.96 -16.62 -25.10
N LYS A 19 7.30 -17.75 -24.87
CA LYS A 19 5.85 -17.82 -24.58
C LYS A 19 5.58 -17.29 -23.17
N ASN A 20 4.59 -16.40 -23.02
CA ASN A 20 4.13 -15.85 -21.73
C ASN A 20 5.26 -15.31 -20.81
N PRO A 21 6.06 -14.32 -21.28
CA PRO A 21 7.21 -13.83 -20.54
C PRO A 21 6.86 -13.20 -19.17
N GLU A 22 5.66 -12.65 -19.04
CA GLU A 22 5.10 -12.14 -17.79
C GLU A 22 4.97 -13.26 -16.75
N LEU A 23 4.29 -14.35 -17.12
CA LEU A 23 4.10 -15.52 -16.25
C LEU A 23 5.43 -16.20 -15.94
N ARG A 24 6.37 -16.20 -16.87
CA ARG A 24 7.72 -16.72 -16.63
C ARG A 24 8.45 -15.91 -15.56
N THR A 25 8.27 -14.59 -15.55
CA THR A 25 8.87 -13.75 -14.52
C THR A 25 8.24 -14.00 -13.16
N LEU A 26 6.90 -14.12 -13.10
CA LEU A 26 6.20 -14.52 -11.89
C LEU A 26 6.74 -15.86 -11.34
N LEU A 27 6.88 -16.87 -12.19
CA LEU A 27 7.46 -18.18 -11.83
C LEU A 27 8.84 -18.03 -11.17
N LEU A 28 9.74 -17.25 -11.78
CA LEU A 28 11.08 -17.03 -11.25
C LEU A 28 11.08 -16.26 -9.92
N GLN A 29 10.16 -15.32 -9.75
CA GLN A 29 10.02 -14.60 -8.49
C GLN A 29 9.49 -15.51 -7.37
N LEU A 30 8.50 -16.37 -7.65
CA LEU A 30 8.01 -17.38 -6.70
C LEU A 30 9.11 -18.37 -6.30
N ALA A 31 9.92 -18.82 -7.27
CA ALA A 31 11.09 -19.67 -6.98
C ALA A 31 12.11 -18.99 -6.07
N ARG A 32 12.35 -17.69 -6.25
CA ARG A 32 13.23 -16.91 -5.34
C ARG A 32 12.65 -16.81 -3.94
N LEU A 33 11.34 -16.60 -3.80
CA LEU A 33 10.67 -16.58 -2.50
C LEU A 33 10.81 -17.91 -1.77
N LEU A 34 10.67 -19.03 -2.48
CA LEU A 34 10.80 -20.37 -1.90
C LEU A 34 12.21 -20.65 -1.35
N CYS A 35 13.24 -20.03 -1.92
CA CYS A 35 14.62 -20.15 -1.45
C CYS A 35 14.94 -19.24 -0.24
N MET A 36 14.00 -18.39 0.20
CA MET A 36 14.20 -17.50 1.34
C MET A 36 13.56 -18.09 2.60
N PRO A 37 14.12 -17.82 3.80
CA PRO A 37 13.55 -18.28 5.07
C PRO A 37 12.37 -17.39 5.50
N VAL A 38 11.36 -17.28 4.64
CA VAL A 38 10.17 -16.45 4.86
C VAL A 38 8.91 -17.25 4.55
N HIS A 39 7.86 -16.99 5.31
CA HIS A 39 6.51 -17.44 4.97
C HIS A 39 5.78 -16.29 4.27
N VAL A 40 5.34 -16.51 3.03
CA VAL A 40 4.72 -15.47 2.20
C VAL A 40 3.24 -15.80 1.99
N VAL A 41 2.39 -14.83 2.31
CA VAL A 41 0.96 -14.84 2.00
C VAL A 41 0.66 -13.75 0.97
N PHE A 42 -0.01 -14.13 -0.11
CA PHE A 42 -0.39 -13.20 -1.18
C PHE A 42 -1.79 -12.66 -0.96
N VAL A 43 -1.94 -11.36 -0.74
CA VAL A 43 -3.26 -10.74 -0.55
C VAL A 43 -3.76 -10.11 -1.85
N PHE A 44 -5.01 -10.38 -2.22
CA PHE A 44 -5.72 -9.82 -3.37
C PHE A 44 -6.85 -8.90 -2.93
N ASP A 45 -7.19 -7.91 -3.76
CA ASP A 45 -8.29 -6.99 -3.47
C ASP A 45 -9.63 -7.72 -3.45
N GLY A 46 -10.51 -7.23 -2.59
CA GLY A 46 -11.85 -7.74 -2.37
C GLY A 46 -12.95 -7.01 -3.12
N PRO A 47 -14.18 -7.53 -3.04
CA PRO A 47 -15.35 -6.94 -3.68
C PRO A 47 -15.80 -5.63 -3.02
N ALA A 48 -15.50 -5.40 -1.73
CA ALA A 48 -15.90 -4.17 -1.03
C ALA A 48 -14.93 -2.99 -1.27
N ARG A 49 -14.06 -3.08 -2.30
CA ARG A 49 -13.24 -1.95 -2.73
C ARG A 49 -14.12 -0.75 -3.10
N PRO A 50 -13.75 0.47 -2.70
CA PRO A 50 -14.57 1.64 -2.99
C PRO A 50 -14.64 1.87 -4.51
N ALA A 51 -15.84 2.16 -5.02
CA ALA A 51 -16.02 2.44 -6.45
C ALA A 51 -15.29 3.73 -6.92
N ARG A 52 -14.98 4.63 -5.97
CA ARG A 52 -14.22 5.85 -6.21
C ARG A 52 -13.14 6.03 -5.16
N LYS A 53 -11.94 6.40 -5.61
CA LYS A 53 -10.78 6.72 -4.76
C LYS A 53 -10.15 8.01 -5.28
N TRP A 54 -10.01 9.03 -4.43
CA TRP A 54 -9.47 10.35 -4.79
C TRP A 54 -10.14 11.00 -6.01
N GLY A 55 -11.46 10.91 -6.11
CA GLY A 55 -12.23 11.44 -7.24
C GLY A 55 -12.07 10.64 -8.55
N LYS A 56 -11.32 9.53 -8.55
CA LYS A 56 -11.16 8.63 -9.70
C LYS A 56 -12.00 7.37 -9.51
N CYS A 57 -12.66 6.91 -10.56
CA CYS A 57 -13.37 5.64 -10.55
C CYS A 57 -12.36 4.48 -10.48
N VAL A 58 -12.62 3.51 -9.62
CA VAL A 58 -11.84 2.28 -9.53
C VAL A 58 -12.35 1.31 -10.59
N VAL A 59 -11.43 0.66 -11.31
CA VAL A 59 -11.78 -0.34 -12.33
C VAL A 59 -12.23 -1.61 -11.59
N PRO A 60 -13.47 -2.07 -11.79
CA PRO A 60 -14.00 -3.24 -11.08
C PRO A 60 -13.55 -4.57 -11.70
N THR A 61 -12.88 -4.54 -12.84
CA THR A 61 -12.39 -5.73 -13.52
C THR A 61 -11.00 -6.09 -13.01
N ASP A 62 -10.85 -7.32 -12.55
CA ASP A 62 -9.56 -7.83 -12.12
C ASP A 62 -8.58 -7.97 -13.29
N HIS A 63 -7.30 -7.91 -12.94
CA HIS A 63 -6.24 -8.10 -13.91
C HIS A 63 -6.30 -9.51 -14.52
N TRP A 64 -6.09 -9.64 -15.83
CA TRP A 64 -6.24 -10.92 -16.56
C TRP A 64 -5.37 -12.06 -16.03
N MET A 65 -4.27 -11.75 -15.32
CA MET A 65 -3.35 -12.72 -14.73
C MET A 65 -3.77 -13.24 -13.36
N VAL A 66 -4.78 -12.68 -12.69
CA VAL A 66 -5.10 -12.99 -11.28
C VAL A 66 -5.31 -14.49 -11.06
N ASN A 67 -6.16 -15.13 -11.87
CA ASN A 67 -6.46 -16.55 -11.71
C ASN A 67 -5.23 -17.44 -11.99
N THR A 68 -4.47 -17.11 -13.04
CA THR A 68 -3.24 -17.84 -13.35
C THR A 68 -2.21 -17.70 -12.24
N MET A 69 -2.06 -16.51 -11.67
CA MET A 69 -1.15 -16.25 -10.56
C MET A 69 -1.55 -17.04 -9.31
N LYS A 70 -2.84 -17.08 -8.95
CA LYS A 70 -3.33 -17.92 -7.85
C LYS A 70 -2.97 -19.40 -8.05
N GLY A 71 -3.10 -19.91 -9.28
CA GLY A 71 -2.68 -21.26 -9.64
C GLY A 71 -1.18 -21.50 -9.38
N PHE A 72 -0.32 -20.59 -9.82
CA PHE A 72 1.11 -20.69 -9.53
C PHE A 72 1.41 -20.61 -8.02
N ILE A 73 0.81 -19.66 -7.29
CA ILE A 73 0.99 -19.50 -5.84
C ILE A 73 0.72 -20.83 -5.11
N ILE A 74 -0.44 -21.44 -5.37
CA ILE A 74 -0.85 -22.71 -4.75
C ILE A 74 0.16 -23.83 -5.09
N VAL A 75 0.58 -23.93 -6.35
CA VAL A 75 1.52 -24.99 -6.77
C VAL A 75 2.91 -24.82 -6.16
N PHE A 76 3.33 -23.59 -5.88
CA PHE A 76 4.56 -23.32 -5.13
C PHE A 76 4.43 -23.58 -3.62
N GLY A 77 3.23 -23.92 -3.12
CA GLY A 77 2.98 -24.18 -1.71
C GLY A 77 2.78 -22.91 -0.87
N PHE A 78 2.56 -21.77 -1.51
CA PHE A 78 2.21 -20.51 -0.86
C PHE A 78 0.70 -20.38 -0.69
N ASP A 79 0.29 -19.58 0.28
CA ASP A 79 -1.11 -19.20 0.48
C ASP A 79 -1.45 -17.88 -0.20
N TRP A 80 -2.73 -17.74 -0.52
CA TRP A 80 -3.30 -16.45 -0.88
C TRP A 80 -4.57 -16.17 -0.10
N TRP A 81 -4.81 -14.88 0.12
CA TRP A 81 -5.95 -14.35 0.85
C TRP A 81 -6.68 -13.33 -0.02
N MET A 82 -8.00 -13.25 0.12
CA MET A 82 -8.79 -12.19 -0.49
C MET A 82 -9.20 -11.22 0.62
N ALA A 83 -8.70 -9.99 0.56
CA ALA A 83 -9.15 -8.93 1.46
C ALA A 83 -10.67 -8.71 1.29
N PRO A 84 -11.38 -8.18 2.30
CA PRO A 84 -12.76 -7.76 2.10
C PRO A 84 -12.86 -6.53 1.18
N GLY A 85 -11.95 -5.57 1.37
CA GLY A 85 -11.83 -4.34 0.59
C GLY A 85 -10.50 -4.22 -0.12
N GLU A 86 -9.65 -3.29 0.31
CA GLU A 86 -8.32 -3.09 -0.30
C GLU A 86 -7.24 -3.94 0.36
N THR A 87 -6.29 -4.41 -0.46
CA THR A 87 -5.12 -5.17 -0.01
C THR A 87 -4.29 -4.42 1.03
N GLU A 88 -3.99 -3.13 0.84
CA GLU A 88 -3.16 -2.38 1.80
C GLU A 88 -3.82 -2.24 3.17
N ALA A 89 -5.15 -2.15 3.20
CA ALA A 89 -5.90 -2.10 4.45
C ALA A 89 -5.83 -3.42 5.21
N GLU A 90 -6.08 -4.52 4.51
CA GLU A 90 -6.02 -5.86 5.10
C GLU A 90 -4.61 -6.17 5.59
N LEU A 91 -3.58 -5.92 4.77
CA LEU A 91 -2.19 -6.14 5.13
C LEU A 91 -1.77 -5.30 6.35
N ALA A 92 -2.19 -4.03 6.41
CA ALA A 92 -1.92 -3.19 7.57
C ALA A 92 -2.60 -3.73 8.84
N TYR A 93 -3.83 -4.24 8.73
CA TYR A 93 -4.56 -4.84 9.84
C TYR A 93 -3.90 -6.13 10.34
N LEU A 94 -3.56 -7.06 9.44
CA LEU A 94 -2.83 -8.29 9.78
C LEU A 94 -1.49 -8.00 10.47
N ASN A 95 -0.75 -6.99 10.00
CA ASN A 95 0.50 -6.58 10.62
C ASN A 95 0.33 -5.90 11.98
N GLN A 96 -0.78 -5.17 12.20
CA GLN A 96 -1.11 -4.60 13.51
C GLN A 96 -1.44 -5.67 14.56
N LEU A 97 -2.16 -6.71 14.14
CA LEU A 97 -2.53 -7.85 14.98
C LEU A 97 -1.37 -8.82 15.22
N GLY A 98 -0.33 -8.79 14.38
CA GLY A 98 0.83 -9.68 14.50
C GLY A 98 0.66 -11.03 13.78
N PHE A 99 -0.33 -11.16 12.90
CA PHE A 99 -0.45 -12.33 12.00
C PHE A 99 0.68 -12.38 10.95
N ILE A 100 1.22 -11.21 10.59
CA ILE A 100 2.38 -11.07 9.70
C ILE A 100 3.39 -10.09 10.28
N ASP A 101 4.68 -10.34 10.05
CA ASP A 101 5.78 -9.51 10.56
C ASP A 101 6.00 -8.22 9.76
N GLY A 102 5.64 -8.23 8.47
CA GLY A 102 5.81 -7.07 7.59
C GLY A 102 4.98 -7.14 6.32
N VAL A 103 4.71 -5.97 5.76
CA VAL A 103 3.93 -5.79 4.53
C VAL A 103 4.86 -5.49 3.37
N MET A 104 4.95 -6.37 2.39
CA MET A 104 5.70 -6.07 1.17
C MET A 104 4.88 -5.18 0.24
N THR A 105 5.13 -3.87 0.25
CA THR A 105 4.44 -2.93 -0.63
C THR A 105 5.27 -1.72 -1.06
N ASP A 106 5.08 -1.26 -2.30
CA ASP A 106 5.60 0.04 -2.78
C ASP A 106 4.63 1.19 -2.49
N ASN A 107 3.38 0.89 -2.08
CA ASN A 107 2.39 1.89 -1.74
C ASN A 107 2.57 2.34 -0.28
N SER A 108 2.78 3.63 -0.07
CA SER A 108 2.88 4.21 1.28
C SER A 108 1.56 4.21 2.05
N ASP A 109 0.42 3.95 1.40
CA ASP A 109 -0.90 3.88 2.05
C ASP A 109 -0.91 2.88 3.21
N ALA A 110 -0.16 1.78 3.13
CA ALA A 110 -0.08 0.80 4.22
C ALA A 110 0.40 1.44 5.54
N LEU A 111 1.40 2.32 5.51
CA LEU A 111 1.86 3.06 6.71
C LEU A 111 0.79 4.02 7.25
N LEU A 112 0.01 4.61 6.35
CA LEU A 112 -1.06 5.54 6.70
C LEU A 112 -2.26 4.81 7.33
N ILE A 113 -2.58 3.62 6.83
CA ILE A 113 -3.59 2.71 7.41
C ILE A 113 -3.06 2.05 8.69
N GLY A 114 -1.73 2.02 8.86
CA GLY A 114 -1.06 1.77 10.13
C GLY A 114 -0.30 0.46 10.21
N ALA A 115 0.18 -0.07 9.08
CA ALA A 115 1.22 -1.08 9.07
C ALA A 115 2.41 -0.61 9.91
N ARG A 116 2.97 -1.50 10.71
CA ARG A 116 4.13 -1.25 11.59
C ARG A 116 5.44 -1.44 10.85
N THR A 117 5.49 -2.39 9.92
CA THR A 117 6.67 -2.70 9.09
C THR A 117 6.27 -2.80 7.63
N VAL A 118 6.88 -1.98 6.78
CA VAL A 118 6.71 -2.01 5.33
C VAL A 118 8.04 -2.34 4.66
N ILE A 119 8.02 -3.33 3.78
CA ILE A 119 9.16 -3.77 2.96
C ILE A 119 8.89 -3.31 1.53
N GLN A 120 9.63 -2.32 1.07
CA GLN A 120 9.52 -1.86 -0.31
C GLN A 120 10.30 -2.77 -1.26
N THR A 121 10.00 -2.68 -2.55
CA THR A 121 10.62 -3.56 -3.55
C THR A 121 12.12 -3.34 -3.67
N TYR A 122 12.79 -4.37 -4.16
CA TYR A 122 14.24 -4.43 -4.25
C TYR A 122 14.80 -3.25 -5.04
N ASN A 123 15.63 -2.45 -4.38
CA ASN A 123 16.33 -1.35 -5.03
C ASN A 123 17.55 -1.89 -5.77
N ALA A 124 17.46 -2.00 -7.09
CA ALA A 124 18.54 -2.54 -7.92
C ALA A 124 19.87 -1.76 -7.80
N LYS A 125 19.81 -0.44 -7.52
CA LYS A 125 21.01 0.40 -7.37
C LYS A 125 21.70 0.15 -6.04
N ALA A 126 20.92 0.08 -4.96
CA ALA A 126 21.42 -0.18 -3.61
C ALA A 126 21.71 -1.66 -3.34
N LYS A 127 21.18 -2.56 -4.19
CA LYS A 127 21.20 -4.02 -4.02
C LYS A 127 20.56 -4.52 -2.73
N GLU A 128 19.54 -3.80 -2.25
CA GLU A 128 18.92 -4.06 -0.95
C GLU A 128 17.40 -3.82 -1.02
N PHE A 129 16.67 -4.45 -0.11
CA PHE A 129 15.29 -4.08 0.18
C PHE A 129 15.28 -2.92 1.17
N LEU A 130 14.37 -1.96 0.98
CA LEU A 130 14.16 -0.91 1.96
C LEU A 130 13.07 -1.35 2.95
N VAL A 131 13.45 -1.44 4.22
CA VAL A 131 12.52 -1.74 5.32
C VAL A 131 12.24 -0.45 6.10
N ILE A 132 10.96 -0.12 6.24
CA ILE A 132 10.48 1.05 6.95
C ILE A 132 9.67 0.58 8.15
N HIS A 133 10.15 0.89 9.35
CA HIS A 133 9.37 0.75 10.58
C HIS A 133 8.63 2.04 10.89
N ALA A 134 7.37 1.95 11.28
CA ALA A 134 6.54 3.10 11.61
C ALA A 134 7.16 3.96 12.72
N ASP A 135 7.78 3.34 13.73
CA ASP A 135 8.45 4.05 14.82
C ASP A 135 9.68 4.84 14.32
N SER A 136 10.39 4.33 13.32
CA SER A 136 11.52 5.04 12.71
C SER A 136 11.08 6.34 12.03
N ILE A 137 9.86 6.41 11.50
CA ILE A 137 9.30 7.64 10.89
C ILE A 137 9.14 8.74 11.95
N TYR A 138 8.64 8.37 13.13
CA TYR A 138 8.47 9.29 14.24
C TYR A 138 9.81 9.69 14.87
N ASN A 139 10.71 8.73 15.06
CA ASN A 139 11.98 8.95 15.74
C ASN A 139 13.02 9.66 14.84
N HIS A 140 12.84 9.65 13.52
CA HIS A 140 13.79 10.31 12.63
C HIS A 140 13.74 11.84 12.79
N PRO A 141 14.88 12.51 13.06
CA PRO A 141 14.93 13.92 13.48
C PRO A 141 14.35 14.90 12.45
N ASN A 142 14.46 14.57 11.17
CA ASN A 142 13.95 15.41 10.08
C ASN A 142 12.51 15.08 9.67
N VAL A 143 11.94 13.95 10.11
CA VAL A 143 10.61 13.52 9.69
C VAL A 143 9.59 13.80 10.80
N GLN A 144 9.73 13.15 11.96
CA GLN A 144 8.94 13.39 13.18
C GLN A 144 7.41 13.33 12.99
N LEU A 145 6.95 12.41 12.14
CA LEU A 145 5.53 12.27 11.80
C LEU A 145 4.88 11.11 12.55
N LEU A 146 3.71 11.37 13.11
CA LEU A 146 2.78 10.34 13.58
C LEU A 146 1.88 9.88 12.43
N ARG A 147 1.20 8.73 12.59
CA ARG A 147 0.20 8.24 11.60
C ARG A 147 -0.84 9.31 11.21
N LYS A 148 -1.39 10.02 12.19
CA LYS A 148 -2.32 11.15 11.96
C LYS A 148 -1.70 12.36 11.26
N ASP A 149 -0.39 12.56 11.38
CA ASP A 149 0.32 13.60 10.65
C ASP A 149 0.50 13.16 9.18
N MET A 150 0.74 11.87 8.92
CA MET A 150 0.73 11.31 7.56
C MET A 150 -0.66 11.39 6.90
N LEU A 151 -1.75 11.24 7.67
CA LEU A 151 -3.11 11.42 7.14
C LEU A 151 -3.32 12.85 6.64
N LEU A 152 -2.87 13.83 7.41
CA LEU A 152 -2.92 15.21 6.97
C LEU A 152 -2.08 15.41 5.70
N ILE A 153 -0.90 14.80 5.60
CA ILE A 153 -0.10 14.88 4.38
C ILE A 153 -0.90 14.33 3.20
N ALA A 154 -1.50 13.15 3.31
CA ALA A 154 -2.30 12.56 2.23
C ALA A 154 -3.45 13.49 1.80
N LEU A 155 -4.17 14.08 2.75
CA LEU A 155 -5.22 15.07 2.47
C LEU A 155 -4.69 16.31 1.73
N LEU A 156 -3.47 16.76 2.06
CA LEU A 156 -2.86 17.94 1.47
C LEU A 156 -2.16 17.66 0.12
N LEU A 157 -1.74 16.43 -0.16
CA LEU A 157 -1.03 16.09 -1.42
C LEU A 157 -1.90 16.34 -2.67
N GLY A 158 -3.23 16.35 -2.54
CA GLY A 158 -4.15 16.67 -3.63
C GLY A 158 -4.10 18.12 -4.13
N GLY A 159 -3.43 19.04 -3.42
CA GLY A 159 -3.35 20.45 -3.82
C GLY A 159 -2.14 21.23 -3.32
N TRP A 160 -1.57 20.86 -2.17
CA TRP A 160 -0.50 21.60 -1.50
C TRP A 160 0.68 20.73 -1.03
N PRO A 161 1.29 19.90 -1.92
CA PRO A 161 2.35 18.97 -1.54
C PRO A 161 3.58 19.66 -0.93
N ARG A 162 3.88 20.91 -1.34
CA ARG A 162 5.06 21.67 -0.88
C ARG A 162 5.01 22.06 0.60
N VAL A 163 3.81 22.16 1.18
CA VAL A 163 3.62 22.60 2.57
C VAL A 163 3.09 21.47 3.47
N ALA A 164 2.74 20.33 2.88
CA ALA A 164 2.12 19.21 3.57
C ALA A 164 2.95 18.74 4.77
N HIS A 165 4.25 18.48 4.58
CA HIS A 165 5.14 18.04 5.65
C HIS A 165 5.28 19.08 6.76
N GLY A 166 5.51 20.35 6.41
CA GLY A 166 5.66 21.42 7.39
C GLY A 166 4.37 21.63 8.20
N LEU A 167 3.19 21.67 7.56
CA LEU A 167 1.89 21.76 8.23
C LEU A 167 1.61 20.56 9.13
N ALA A 168 2.04 19.36 8.73
CA ALA A 168 1.95 18.17 9.58
C ALA A 168 2.81 18.32 10.85
N ARG A 169 4.01 18.90 10.74
CA ARG A 169 4.88 19.22 11.89
C ARG A 169 4.31 20.29 12.82
N TYR A 170 3.37 21.12 12.37
CA TYR A 170 2.59 22.01 13.25
C TYR A 170 1.58 21.26 14.15
N ARG A 171 1.53 19.92 14.06
CA ARG A 171 0.59 19.03 14.78
C ARG A 171 -0.87 19.21 14.36
N SER A 172 -1.09 19.75 13.17
CA SER A 172 -2.44 19.91 12.61
C SER A 172 -3.13 18.56 12.40
N GLY A 173 -2.38 17.51 12.02
CA GLY A 173 -2.92 16.14 11.87
C GLY A 173 -3.33 15.54 13.22
N GLN A 174 -2.51 15.74 14.25
CA GLN A 174 -2.87 15.39 15.64
C GLN A 174 -4.15 16.08 16.10
N GLN A 175 -4.26 17.39 15.93
CA GLN A 175 -5.43 18.16 16.33
C GLN A 175 -6.70 17.66 15.64
N LEU A 176 -6.62 17.38 14.34
CA LEU A 176 -7.72 16.80 13.56
C LEU A 176 -8.15 15.46 14.15
N SER A 177 -7.20 14.56 14.40
CA SER A 177 -7.47 13.24 14.98
C SER A 177 -8.09 13.33 16.38
N ASP A 178 -7.63 14.26 17.22
CA ASP A 178 -8.17 14.45 18.58
C ASP A 178 -9.60 14.97 18.54
N ALA A 179 -9.90 15.92 17.65
CA ALA A 179 -11.25 16.45 17.48
C ALA A 179 -12.22 15.39 16.96
N ILE A 180 -11.79 14.55 16.01
CA ILE A 180 -12.61 13.42 15.53
C ILE A 180 -12.93 12.47 16.69
N ARG A 181 -11.95 12.14 17.53
CA ARG A 181 -12.15 11.29 18.72
C ARG A 181 -13.07 11.93 19.75
N ALA A 182 -12.95 13.23 19.97
CA ALA A 182 -13.72 13.95 20.99
C ALA A 182 -15.17 14.25 20.58
N HIS A 183 -15.43 14.42 19.28
CA HIS A 183 -16.72 14.92 18.79
C HIS A 183 -17.43 13.97 17.83
N GLY A 184 -16.71 13.06 17.18
CA GLY A 184 -17.22 12.25 16.08
C GLY A 184 -17.16 12.99 14.74
N LEU A 185 -16.79 12.26 13.68
CA LEU A 185 -16.44 12.80 12.36
C LEU A 185 -17.58 13.59 11.68
N HIS A 186 -18.83 13.16 11.85
CA HIS A 186 -19.99 13.80 11.22
C HIS A 186 -20.75 14.75 12.17
N SER A 187 -20.18 15.08 13.34
CA SER A 187 -20.88 15.90 14.33
C SER A 187 -20.84 17.39 14.00
N LYS A 188 -21.87 18.12 14.42
CA LYS A 188 -21.89 19.60 14.31
C LYS A 188 -20.69 20.24 15.02
N LYS A 189 -20.31 19.72 16.19
CA LYS A 189 -19.14 20.19 16.96
C LYS A 189 -17.84 20.04 16.18
N PHE A 190 -17.67 18.94 15.45
CA PHE A 190 -16.51 18.75 14.58
C PHE A 190 -16.50 19.75 13.42
N MET A 191 -17.63 20.00 12.78
CA MET A 191 -17.74 21.01 11.72
C MET A 191 -17.41 22.44 12.21
N GLU A 192 -17.79 22.77 13.44
CA GLU A 192 -17.40 24.04 14.09
C GLU A 192 -15.89 24.09 14.39
N PHE A 193 -15.32 22.99 14.88
CA PHE A 193 -13.88 22.84 15.11
C PHE A 193 -13.06 23.06 13.82
N LEU A 194 -13.52 22.52 12.68
CA LEU A 194 -12.81 22.61 11.40
C LEU A 194 -12.51 24.06 10.99
N ARG A 195 -13.40 25.01 11.27
CA ARG A 195 -13.18 26.44 10.96
C ARG A 195 -11.98 26.99 11.70
N GLY A 196 -11.88 26.72 13.00
CA GLY A 196 -10.76 27.15 13.82
C GLY A 196 -9.45 26.46 13.41
N TRP A 197 -9.54 25.16 13.08
CA TRP A 197 -8.42 24.36 12.61
C TRP A 197 -7.87 24.84 11.26
N GLN A 198 -8.73 25.12 10.28
CA GLN A 198 -8.35 25.73 9.00
C GLN A 198 -7.69 27.10 9.20
N ALA A 199 -8.29 27.97 10.03
CA ALA A 199 -7.73 29.28 10.33
C ALA A 199 -6.33 29.18 10.98
N ALA A 200 -6.10 28.17 11.83
CA ALA A 200 -4.79 27.90 12.40
C ALA A 200 -3.76 27.49 11.34
N MET A 201 -4.12 26.61 10.39
CA MET A 201 -3.25 26.25 9.28
C MET A 201 -2.96 27.43 8.34
N GLN A 202 -3.96 28.23 8.02
CA GLN A 202 -3.79 29.46 7.22
C GLN A 202 -2.86 30.46 7.92
N ARG A 203 -2.97 30.60 9.26
CA ARG A 203 -2.03 31.40 10.05
C ARG A 203 -0.61 30.85 9.95
N ALA A 204 -0.42 29.54 10.13
CA ALA A 204 0.88 28.89 10.01
C ALA A 204 1.51 29.15 8.63
N LEU A 205 0.73 29.06 7.54
CA LEU A 205 1.18 29.39 6.20
C LEU A 205 1.58 30.87 6.06
N ARG A 206 0.86 31.79 6.70
CA ARG A 206 1.12 33.23 6.61
C ARG A 206 2.37 33.66 7.36
N THR A 207 2.56 33.16 8.58
CA THR A 207 3.57 33.66 9.51
C THR A 207 4.82 32.78 9.57
N ASP A 208 4.63 31.47 9.46
CA ASP A 208 5.62 30.41 9.75
C ASP A 208 6.36 30.65 11.08
N ASP A 209 5.63 30.95 12.15
CA ASP A 209 6.19 31.34 13.46
C ASP A 209 7.18 30.32 14.03
N LYS A 210 6.97 29.02 13.75
CA LYS A 210 7.85 27.93 14.21
C LYS A 210 8.97 27.59 13.23
N LYS A 211 9.04 28.27 12.07
CA LYS A 211 10.00 28.01 10.97
C LYS A 211 9.98 26.56 10.47
N LEU A 212 8.84 25.89 10.55
CA LEU A 212 8.69 24.48 10.14
C LEU A 212 8.33 24.34 8.66
N LEU A 213 7.84 25.42 8.02
CA LEU A 213 7.61 25.46 6.57
C LEU A 213 8.86 25.93 5.80
N GLY A 214 9.82 26.55 6.49
CA GLY A 214 11.06 27.10 5.93
C GLY A 214 10.88 28.44 5.20
N ARG A 215 9.65 28.82 4.89
CA ARG A 215 9.25 30.14 4.36
C ARG A 215 7.75 30.36 4.53
N ARG A 216 7.32 31.59 4.31
CA ARG A 216 5.90 31.99 4.31
C ARG A 216 5.23 31.70 2.97
N TYR A 217 3.95 31.37 3.01
CA TYR A 217 3.10 31.03 1.89
C TYR A 217 1.77 31.81 1.91
N PRO A 218 1.78 33.16 1.94
CA PRO A 218 0.55 33.96 2.03
C PRO A 218 -0.43 33.67 0.89
N ALA A 219 0.06 33.42 -0.32
CA ALA A 219 -0.77 33.08 -1.48
C ALA A 219 -1.51 31.74 -1.36
N LEU A 220 -1.02 30.79 -0.54
CA LEU A 220 -1.70 29.51 -0.32
C LEU A 220 -2.83 29.63 0.72
N THR A 221 -2.85 30.70 1.52
CA THR A 221 -3.87 30.85 2.57
C THR A 221 -5.28 30.96 2.03
N THR A 222 -5.46 31.51 0.82
CA THR A 222 -6.74 31.64 0.13
C THR A 222 -7.08 30.44 -0.75
N GLN A 223 -6.15 29.49 -0.91
CA GLN A 223 -6.36 28.32 -1.77
C GLN A 223 -6.99 27.15 -1.02
N ILE A 224 -6.86 27.08 0.31
CA ILE A 224 -7.51 26.05 1.12
C ILE A 224 -9.03 26.30 1.07
N PRO A 225 -9.83 25.41 0.44
CA PRO A 225 -11.26 25.59 0.30
C PRO A 225 -11.95 25.33 1.65
N GLU A 226 -13.11 25.96 1.86
CA GLU A 226 -13.91 25.75 3.08
C GLU A 226 -14.36 24.29 3.24
N THR A 227 -14.47 23.55 2.13
CA THR A 227 -14.82 22.14 2.08
C THR A 227 -13.68 21.20 2.51
N PHE A 228 -12.46 21.70 2.73
CA PHE A 228 -11.35 20.91 3.23
C PHE A 228 -11.48 20.67 4.76
N PRO A 229 -11.13 19.50 5.31
CA PRO A 229 -10.68 18.30 4.62
C PRO A 229 -11.86 17.50 4.08
N ASP A 230 -11.60 16.70 3.06
CA ASP A 230 -12.57 15.73 2.57
C ASP A 230 -12.82 14.67 3.66
N ILE A 231 -14.05 14.64 4.15
CA ILE A 231 -14.47 13.79 5.27
C ILE A 231 -14.53 12.32 4.84
N ASP A 232 -14.91 12.03 3.59
CA ASP A 232 -15.02 10.67 3.09
C ASP A 232 -13.63 10.03 3.00
N ILE A 233 -12.61 10.81 2.60
CA ILE A 233 -11.21 10.37 2.59
C ILE A 233 -10.72 10.07 4.02
N ILE A 234 -11.10 10.90 5.01
CA ILE A 234 -10.74 10.66 6.41
C ILE A 234 -11.37 9.36 6.90
N ASP A 235 -12.65 9.16 6.65
CA ASP A 235 -13.37 7.96 7.10
C ASP A 235 -12.75 6.70 6.50
N TRP A 236 -12.42 6.76 5.22
CA TRP A 236 -11.78 5.68 4.48
C TRP A 236 -10.47 5.17 5.11
N TYR A 237 -9.57 6.07 5.50
CA TYR A 237 -8.31 5.68 6.17
C TYR A 237 -8.49 5.26 7.64
N ARG A 238 -9.60 5.66 8.28
CA ARG A 238 -9.86 5.35 9.70
C ARG A 238 -10.64 4.06 9.88
N ASN A 239 -11.55 3.77 8.96
CA ASN A 239 -12.48 2.64 9.02
C ASN A 239 -12.42 1.82 7.72
N PRO A 240 -11.24 1.29 7.33
CA PRO A 240 -11.16 0.50 6.13
C PRO A 240 -11.88 -0.85 6.29
N ALA A 241 -12.47 -1.37 5.21
CA ALA A 241 -13.05 -2.70 5.18
C ALA A 241 -11.94 -3.76 5.27
N THR A 242 -11.89 -4.46 6.41
CA THR A 242 -10.89 -5.48 6.76
C THR A 242 -11.60 -6.69 7.38
N SER A 243 -10.92 -7.84 7.41
CA SER A 243 -11.51 -9.08 7.95
C SER A 243 -11.76 -8.97 9.45
N SER A 244 -12.69 -9.77 9.95
CA SER A 244 -12.80 -9.96 11.40
C SER A 244 -11.71 -10.90 11.91
N HIS A 245 -11.32 -10.77 13.18
CA HIS A 245 -10.26 -11.61 13.76
C HIS A 245 -10.59 -13.11 13.69
N ASP A 246 -11.87 -13.47 13.83
CA ASP A 246 -12.32 -14.87 13.87
C ASP A 246 -12.30 -15.55 12.50
N GLU A 247 -12.23 -14.78 11.41
CA GLU A 247 -12.16 -15.29 10.04
C GLU A 247 -10.72 -15.61 9.62
N LEU A 248 -9.71 -15.19 10.39
CA LEU A 248 -8.30 -15.31 9.99
C LEU A 248 -7.75 -16.71 10.26
N ASP A 249 -7.57 -17.48 9.19
CA ASP A 249 -6.84 -18.76 9.19
C ASP A 249 -5.80 -18.75 8.06
N LEU A 250 -4.55 -18.45 8.43
CA LEU A 250 -3.41 -18.56 7.51
C LEU A 250 -2.83 -19.96 7.65
N ASN A 251 -2.90 -20.76 6.59
CA ASN A 251 -2.39 -22.11 6.62
C ASN A 251 -0.89 -22.15 6.92
N ASN A 252 -0.41 -23.31 7.35
CA ASN A 252 1.02 -23.55 7.46
C ASN A 252 1.64 -23.72 6.06
N PRO A 253 2.90 -23.27 5.87
CA PRO A 253 3.61 -23.43 4.60
C PRO A 253 3.60 -24.88 4.12
N GLN A 254 3.33 -25.08 2.83
CA GLN A 254 3.35 -26.41 2.22
C GLN A 254 4.55 -26.55 1.27
N PRO A 255 5.10 -27.76 1.10
CA PRO A 255 6.10 -28.00 0.06
C PRO A 255 5.50 -27.79 -1.33
N PRO A 256 6.28 -27.33 -2.32
CA PRO A 256 5.80 -27.13 -3.68
C PRO A 256 5.38 -28.45 -4.32
N ASN A 257 4.28 -28.43 -5.08
CA ASN A 257 3.82 -29.58 -5.86
C ASN A 257 4.58 -29.65 -7.19
N MET A 258 5.70 -30.37 -7.20
CA MET A 258 6.58 -30.48 -8.37
C MET A 258 5.88 -31.07 -9.61
N VAL A 259 4.91 -31.97 -9.44
CA VAL A 259 4.17 -32.56 -10.55
C VAL A 259 3.28 -31.51 -11.22
N GLN A 260 2.48 -30.79 -10.41
CA GLN A 260 1.63 -29.71 -10.93
C GLN A 260 2.46 -28.56 -11.49
N LEU A 261 3.63 -28.27 -10.91
CA LEU A 261 4.55 -27.26 -11.43
C LEU A 261 5.04 -27.62 -12.83
N GLY A 262 5.42 -28.88 -13.06
CA GLY A 262 5.79 -29.37 -14.38
C GLY A 262 4.67 -29.23 -15.41
N LEU A 263 3.43 -29.56 -15.03
CA LEU A 263 2.25 -29.42 -15.88
C LEU A 263 1.95 -27.95 -16.23
N LEU A 264 2.02 -27.04 -15.25
CA LEU A 264 1.87 -25.60 -15.49
C LEU A 264 2.97 -25.06 -16.42
N CYS A 265 4.23 -25.47 -16.20
CA CYS A 265 5.34 -25.07 -17.04
C CYS A 265 5.19 -25.57 -18.48
N GLU A 266 4.68 -26.78 -18.69
CA GLU A 266 4.36 -27.26 -20.03
C GLU A 266 3.23 -26.46 -20.67
N HIS A 267 2.13 -26.24 -19.95
CA HIS A 267 0.98 -25.50 -20.47
C HIS A 267 1.34 -24.07 -20.88
N TYR A 268 2.00 -23.33 -19.98
CA TYR A 268 2.28 -21.91 -20.18
C TYR A 268 3.57 -21.62 -20.94
N PHE A 269 4.58 -22.50 -20.89
CA PHE A 269 5.90 -22.24 -21.48
C PHE A 269 6.38 -23.30 -22.49
N SER A 270 5.69 -24.43 -22.61
CA SER A 270 6.05 -25.55 -23.50
C SER A 270 7.43 -26.15 -23.21
N TRP A 271 7.74 -26.33 -21.92
CA TRP A 271 9.03 -26.81 -21.42
C TRP A 271 9.15 -28.33 -21.22
N GLY A 272 8.09 -29.09 -21.44
CA GLY A 272 8.00 -30.54 -21.25
C GLY A 272 8.77 -31.38 -22.28
N THR A 273 9.40 -30.74 -23.28
CA THR A 273 10.38 -31.42 -24.15
C THR A 273 11.66 -31.72 -23.37
N ARG A 274 12.37 -32.81 -23.72
CA ARG A 274 13.66 -33.16 -23.09
C ARG A 274 14.65 -31.98 -23.07
N SER A 275 14.74 -31.23 -24.17
CA SER A 275 15.57 -30.02 -24.28
C SER A 275 15.07 -28.87 -23.41
N GLY A 276 13.75 -28.72 -23.26
CA GLY A 276 13.14 -27.69 -22.41
C GLY A 276 13.40 -27.96 -20.93
N ILE A 277 13.25 -29.22 -20.50
CA ILE A 277 13.50 -29.63 -19.12
C ILE A 277 14.95 -29.36 -18.73
N VAL A 278 15.92 -29.88 -19.49
CA VAL A 278 17.38 -29.71 -19.22
C VAL A 278 17.81 -28.23 -19.19
N LYS A 279 17.12 -27.36 -19.93
CA LYS A 279 17.45 -25.94 -20.00
C LYS A 279 16.95 -25.17 -18.78
N HIS A 280 15.90 -25.64 -18.12
CA HIS A 280 15.12 -24.85 -17.15
C HIS A 280 15.06 -25.46 -15.74
N PHE A 281 15.39 -26.73 -15.59
CA PHE A 281 15.47 -27.47 -14.32
C PHE A 281 16.81 -28.19 -14.22
#